data_AF-A0A917HRM8-F1
#
_entry.id   AF-A0A917HRM8-F1
#
_cell.length_a   1.000
_cell.length_b   1.000
_cell.length_c   1.000
_cell.angle_alpha   90.00
_cell.angle_beta   90.00
_cell.angle_gamma   90.00
#
_symmetry.space_group_name_H-M   'P 1'
#
loop_
_entity.id
_entity.type
_entity.pdbx_description
1 polymer ?
#
loop_
_entity_poly.entity_id
_entity_poly.type
_entity_poly.pdbx_seq_one_letter_code
_entity_poly.pdbx_strand_id
1 'polypeptide(L)'
;MKLKSGMTKRWASVMAAVLFVTSLAAAGSTAKVSAAGPVTIYRDGNFSGVSQELTAGFYNVNELKAVVGNDQISSVRVSPGYRVTLYKDYNFSGGSKVITADTEWLDDFNDEVSSLKVEVIGGPHKPVTVYANAPYGGLEQEFDVGSYNVEALNVVGNDQISAMRVAPGYKVTLYKNSNFSGDSKVYTSDAIYLDGFNDVVSSLKVEAISPLDATAVAVPGNAYSESSKRELLQTFAPRIWFAQGEVYFPSSVEYTFPYVDRYLNPSSGKYELKTKTELNPYDKKLPYFQGDLANAPIYSFWVEKEYGNVDLVYFQFSAYDLGKTVVGQEFGNHVGDFERVTVRLAKFEHEGTKYLKPVQVYYGAHSFGTTYNWNEVDKISGTHPVAYSAFGSHGMWKDQGSHVYQNIVVAQLTDVTNQGTAWDTWNRVQAFEYFPLQSTGVGLGNPWPTWLNKDYTNPNSGAIYRFGNPSQGSLFGQPLLAGGPSGPQEKTSLTSDVILD
;
A
#
# COMPACT_ATOMS: atom_id res chain seq x y z
N MET A 1 -83.98 29.60 6.10
CA MET A 1 -83.79 28.29 6.77
C MET A 1 -82.69 27.54 6.02
N LYS A 2 -81.76 26.91 6.76
CA LYS A 2 -80.45 26.31 6.38
C LYS A 2 -79.23 27.27 6.32
N LEU A 3 -78.30 26.98 7.24
CA LEU A 3 -76.98 27.57 7.53
C LEU A 3 -75.85 26.97 6.67
N LYS A 4 -74.74 27.72 6.55
CA LYS A 4 -73.31 27.30 6.58
C LYS A 4 -72.45 28.57 6.64
N SER A 5 -71.92 29.02 7.78
CA SER A 5 -70.67 28.64 8.47
C SER A 5 -69.38 28.90 7.68
N GLY A 6 -68.78 30.06 7.91
CA GLY A 6 -67.38 30.37 7.63
C GLY A 6 -66.98 31.56 8.48
N MET A 7 -66.14 31.37 9.51
CA MET A 7 -65.55 32.50 10.23
C MET A 7 -64.23 32.13 10.93
N THR A 8 -63.20 32.86 10.53
CA THR A 8 -61.87 33.06 11.09
C THR A 8 -61.87 33.57 12.55
N LYS A 9 -60.92 33.11 13.40
CA LYS A 9 -60.34 33.87 14.54
C LYS A 9 -58.91 33.33 14.81
N ARG A 10 -57.86 34.15 14.64
CA ARG A 10 -57.19 35.02 15.65
C ARG A 10 -56.63 34.24 16.85
N TRP A 11 -55.30 34.15 16.93
CA TRP A 11 -54.53 33.71 18.09
C TRP A 11 -54.13 34.91 18.94
N ALA A 12 -54.23 34.74 20.26
CA ALA A 12 -53.97 35.73 21.29
C ALA A 12 -52.56 35.59 21.86
N SER A 13 -51.96 36.73 22.19
CA SER A 13 -50.69 36.90 22.89
C SER A 13 -50.81 36.58 24.38
N VAL A 14 -49.75 36.01 24.98
CA VAL A 14 -49.49 36.07 26.44
C VAL A 14 -48.01 36.33 26.68
N MET A 15 -47.72 37.35 27.49
CA MET A 15 -46.41 37.77 28.00
C MET A 15 -45.86 36.82 29.07
N ALA A 16 -44.53 36.77 29.22
CA ALA A 16 -43.87 36.35 30.46
C ALA A 16 -42.66 37.25 30.76
N ALA A 17 -42.47 37.51 32.05
CA ALA A 17 -41.75 38.62 32.64
C ALA A 17 -40.23 38.42 32.77
N VAL A 18 -39.55 39.56 32.89
CA VAL A 18 -38.11 39.78 33.09
C VAL A 18 -37.69 39.44 34.52
N LEU A 19 -36.56 38.74 34.68
CA LEU A 19 -35.82 38.61 35.93
C LEU A 19 -34.37 39.09 35.68
N PHE A 20 -34.01 40.21 36.30
CA PHE A 20 -32.63 40.69 36.38
C PHE A 20 -31.95 40.01 37.57
N VAL A 21 -30.90 39.24 37.30
CA VAL A 21 -29.91 38.83 38.31
C VAL A 21 -28.59 39.49 37.93
N THR A 22 -28.14 40.44 38.74
CA THR A 22 -26.80 41.01 38.66
C THR A 22 -25.80 40.05 39.30
N SER A 23 -24.98 39.38 38.49
CA SER A 23 -23.79 38.66 38.98
C SER A 23 -22.53 39.45 38.63
N LEU A 24 -21.71 39.67 39.66
CA LEU A 24 -20.39 40.27 39.61
C LEU A 24 -19.48 39.40 38.73
N ALA A 25 -18.92 39.97 37.66
CA ALA A 25 -17.90 39.29 36.86
C ALA A 25 -16.57 39.27 37.62
N ALA A 26 -16.21 38.12 38.17
CA ALA A 26 -14.82 37.83 38.52
C ALA A 26 -14.06 37.52 37.23
N ALA A 27 -12.96 38.23 36.98
CA ALA A 27 -12.05 37.94 35.89
C ALA A 27 -11.33 36.60 36.15
N GLY A 28 -11.97 35.51 35.73
CA GLY A 28 -11.34 34.21 35.62
C GLY A 28 -10.50 34.16 34.34
N SER A 29 -9.18 34.06 34.49
CA SER A 29 -8.26 33.65 33.44
C SER A 29 -8.80 32.38 32.77
N THR A 30 -9.32 32.50 31.54
CA THR A 30 -9.52 31.35 30.68
C THR A 30 -8.15 30.86 30.26
N ALA A 31 -7.61 29.88 31.00
CA ALA A 31 -6.55 29.06 30.47
C ALA A 31 -7.06 28.50 29.12
N LYS A 32 -6.37 28.86 28.02
CA LYS A 32 -6.52 28.14 26.76
C LYS A 32 -6.21 26.69 27.10
N VAL A 33 -7.23 25.84 27.10
CA VAL A 33 -7.02 24.41 26.96
C VAL A 33 -6.36 24.26 25.59
N SER A 34 -5.03 24.13 25.57
CA SER A 34 -4.30 23.67 24.40
C SER A 34 -4.92 22.34 24.03
N ALA A 35 -5.54 22.25 22.87
CA ALA A 35 -5.92 20.95 22.34
C ALA A 35 -4.63 20.11 22.28
N ALA A 36 -4.62 18.97 22.97
CA ALA A 36 -3.45 18.09 22.97
C ALA A 36 -3.11 17.74 21.53
N GLY A 37 -1.83 17.78 21.17
CA GLY A 37 -1.38 17.44 19.82
C GLY A 37 -1.80 16.02 19.44
N PRO A 38 -2.23 15.75 18.19
CA PRO A 38 -2.67 14.42 17.76
C PRO A 38 -1.58 13.35 17.86
N VAL A 39 -0.31 13.74 17.90
CA VAL A 39 0.83 12.85 18.10
C VAL A 39 1.62 13.29 19.33
N THR A 40 2.08 12.33 20.12
CA THR A 40 3.03 12.59 21.22
C THR A 40 4.23 11.66 21.07
N ILE A 41 5.43 12.23 21.01
CA ILE A 41 6.69 11.49 21.00
C ILE A 41 7.30 11.49 22.40
N TYR A 42 7.94 10.39 22.76
CA TYR A 42 8.50 10.16 24.10
C TYR A 42 9.95 9.72 24.00
N ARG A 43 10.75 10.27 24.92
CA ARG A 43 12.16 9.92 25.03
C ARG A 43 12.38 8.47 25.46
N ASP A 44 11.55 7.96 26.36
CA ASP A 44 11.70 6.61 26.89
C ASP A 44 10.57 5.69 26.37
N GLY A 45 10.79 4.38 26.47
CA GLY A 45 9.80 3.37 26.11
C GLY A 45 8.53 3.45 26.96
N ASN A 46 7.46 2.77 26.52
CA ASN A 46 6.18 2.70 27.23
C ASN A 46 5.55 4.07 27.54
N PHE A 47 5.71 5.04 26.63
CA PHE A 47 5.13 6.39 26.72
C PHE A 47 5.58 7.15 27.98
N SER A 48 6.87 7.06 28.31
CA SER A 48 7.44 7.65 29.52
C SER A 48 8.60 8.62 29.21
N GLY A 49 9.13 9.27 30.25
CA GLY A 49 10.20 10.24 30.09
C GLY A 49 9.73 11.61 29.57
N VAL A 50 10.69 12.37 29.04
CA VAL A 50 10.42 13.67 28.40
C VAL A 50 9.58 13.45 27.14
N SER A 51 8.57 14.29 26.92
CA SER A 51 7.67 14.16 25.77
C SER A 51 7.41 15.49 25.07
N GLN A 52 7.00 15.40 23.80
CA GLN A 52 6.60 16.53 22.97
C GLN A 52 5.33 16.20 22.22
N GLU A 53 4.33 17.07 22.31
CA GLU A 53 3.11 17.00 21.52
C GLU A 53 3.29 17.72 20.18
N LEU A 54 2.77 17.11 19.11
CA LEU A 54 2.97 17.54 17.74
C LEU A 54 1.64 17.62 17.00
N THR A 55 1.49 18.65 16.18
CA THR A 55 0.40 18.80 15.20
C THR A 55 0.85 18.32 13.83
N ALA A 56 -0.04 18.32 12.83
CA ALA A 56 0.38 18.08 11.45
C ALA A 56 1.47 19.06 11.02
N GLY A 57 2.53 18.55 10.39
CA GLY A 57 3.69 19.35 10.00
C GLY A 57 4.99 18.56 9.93
N PHE A 58 6.07 19.30 9.66
CA PHE A 58 7.44 18.82 9.52
C PHE A 58 8.27 19.27 10.73
N TYR A 59 8.98 18.32 11.36
CA TYR A 59 9.81 18.57 12.54
C TYR A 59 11.20 18.00 12.30
N ASN A 60 12.21 18.87 12.32
CA ASN A 60 13.58 18.52 12.04
C ASN A 60 14.39 18.47 13.35
N VAL A 61 15.68 18.18 13.23
CA VAL A 61 16.58 17.99 14.38
C VAL A 61 16.55 19.15 15.37
N ASN A 62 16.35 20.39 14.90
CA ASN A 62 16.34 21.56 15.77
C ASN A 62 15.05 21.64 16.60
N GLU A 63 13.90 21.30 16.02
CA GLU A 63 12.63 21.23 16.73
C GLU A 63 12.61 20.09 17.74
N LEU A 64 13.24 18.95 17.42
CA LEU A 64 13.31 17.79 18.32
C LEU A 64 14.28 18.01 19.49
N LYS A 65 15.47 18.58 19.21
CA LYS A 65 16.47 18.93 20.24
C LYS A 65 15.96 19.89 21.30
N ALA A 66 14.95 20.70 20.98
CA ALA A 66 14.37 21.65 21.91
C ALA A 66 13.62 20.98 23.06
N VAL A 67 13.13 19.74 22.88
CA VAL A 67 12.30 19.05 23.89
C VAL A 67 12.80 17.63 24.15
N VAL A 68 12.66 16.70 23.21
CA VAL A 68 12.96 15.28 23.43
C VAL A 68 14.44 14.92 23.20
N GLY A 69 15.13 15.65 22.32
CA GLY A 69 16.50 15.33 21.89
C GLY A 69 16.57 14.72 20.49
N ASN A 70 17.77 14.75 19.90
CA ASN A 70 18.09 14.03 18.66
C ASN A 70 18.45 12.59 18.99
N ASP A 71 17.99 11.60 18.22
CA ASP A 71 18.34 10.20 18.44
C ASP A 71 17.98 9.77 19.87
N GLN A 72 16.80 10.19 20.33
CA GLN A 72 16.32 9.95 21.70
C GLN A 72 14.87 9.46 21.74
N ILE A 73 14.18 9.30 20.61
CA ILE A 73 12.77 8.90 20.63
C ILE A 73 12.69 7.38 20.74
N SER A 74 11.95 6.90 21.74
CA SER A 74 11.79 5.46 22.02
C SER A 74 10.33 4.97 21.92
N SER A 75 9.35 5.85 22.09
CA SER A 75 7.92 5.49 21.96
C SER A 75 7.06 6.65 21.45
N VAL A 76 5.91 6.33 20.85
CA VAL A 76 5.06 7.30 20.16
C VAL A 76 3.59 6.97 20.37
N ARG A 77 2.77 7.98 20.69
CA ARG A 77 1.30 7.91 20.63
C ARG A 77 0.78 8.60 19.39
N VAL A 78 -0.21 7.99 18.73
CA VAL A 78 -0.80 8.52 17.50
C VAL A 78 -2.32 8.42 17.59
N SER A 79 -2.99 9.57 17.51
CA SER A 79 -4.44 9.65 17.52
C SER A 79 -5.04 9.02 16.25
N PRO A 80 -6.22 8.37 16.34
CA PRO A 80 -6.92 7.86 15.16
C PRO A 80 -7.09 8.93 14.07
N GLY A 81 -6.80 8.56 12.82
CA GLY A 81 -6.85 9.47 11.67
C GLY A 81 -5.56 10.25 11.41
N TYR A 82 -4.49 9.96 12.15
CA TYR A 82 -3.15 10.53 11.91
C TYR A 82 -2.12 9.44 11.65
N ARG A 83 -1.04 9.82 10.97
CA ARG A 83 0.20 9.04 10.89
C ARG A 83 1.39 9.93 11.22
N VAL A 84 2.47 9.30 11.67
CA VAL A 84 3.80 9.92 11.74
C VAL A 84 4.79 9.10 10.94
N THR A 85 5.57 9.76 10.09
CA THR A 85 6.73 9.16 9.43
C THR A 85 7.99 9.63 10.15
N LEU A 86 8.69 8.69 10.77
CA LEU A 86 9.99 8.91 11.41
C LEU A 86 11.10 8.74 10.37
N TYR A 87 12.16 9.54 10.50
CA TYR A 87 13.34 9.48 9.64
C TYR A 87 14.60 9.40 10.49
N LYS A 88 15.51 8.51 10.11
CA LYS A 88 16.77 8.32 10.84
C LYS A 88 17.67 9.54 10.77
N ASP A 89 17.66 10.23 9.64
CA ASP A 89 18.49 11.39 9.43
C ASP A 89 17.67 12.69 9.51
N TYR A 90 18.38 13.82 9.61
CA TYR A 90 17.79 15.16 9.54
C TYR A 90 17.27 15.44 8.11
N ASN A 91 16.47 16.49 7.94
CA ASN A 91 15.86 16.88 6.66
C ASN A 91 15.01 15.76 6.00
N PHE A 92 14.37 14.90 6.78
CA PHE A 92 13.43 13.87 6.29
C PHE A 92 14.10 12.88 5.35
N SER A 93 15.32 12.46 5.68
CA SER A 93 16.15 11.57 4.86
C SER A 93 16.57 10.31 5.62
N GLY A 94 17.30 9.42 4.95
CA GLY A 94 17.70 8.13 5.52
C GLY A 94 16.55 7.12 5.59
N GLY A 95 16.76 6.08 6.41
CA GLY A 95 15.72 5.09 6.67
C GLY A 95 14.49 5.73 7.31
N SER A 96 13.29 5.29 6.91
CA SER A 96 12.03 5.79 7.46
C SER A 96 11.10 4.71 8.01
N LYS A 97 10.21 5.10 8.93
CA LYS A 97 9.20 4.23 9.57
C LYS A 97 7.89 4.98 9.73
N VAL A 98 6.80 4.43 9.18
CA VAL A 98 5.45 4.98 9.32
C VAL A 98 4.76 4.34 10.52
N ILE A 99 4.12 5.17 11.34
CA ILE A 99 3.39 4.76 12.53
C ILE A 99 1.99 5.39 12.49
N THR A 100 0.97 4.57 12.62
CA THR A 100 -0.45 4.97 12.55
C THR A 100 -1.22 4.71 13.84
N ALA A 101 -0.56 4.16 14.86
CA ALA A 101 -1.14 3.82 16.15
C ALA A 101 -0.07 3.92 17.24
N ASP A 102 -0.51 3.87 18.50
CA ASP A 102 0.38 3.84 19.65
C ASP A 102 1.43 2.73 19.53
N THR A 103 2.70 3.11 19.67
CA THR A 103 3.87 2.24 19.56
C THR A 103 4.72 2.41 20.82
N GLU A 104 4.67 1.42 21.70
CA GLU A 104 5.33 1.44 23.01
C GLU A 104 6.85 1.29 22.94
N TRP A 105 7.37 0.76 21.83
CA TRP A 105 8.79 0.56 21.58
C TRP A 105 9.08 0.62 20.07
N LEU A 106 10.08 1.40 19.66
CA LEU A 106 10.38 1.65 18.25
C LEU A 106 11.27 0.59 17.57
N ASP A 107 11.70 -0.44 18.28
CA ASP A 107 12.57 -1.51 17.77
C ASP A 107 13.86 -0.95 17.13
N ASP A 108 14.05 -1.19 15.83
CA ASP A 108 15.17 -0.79 14.99
C ASP A 108 15.29 0.73 14.74
N PHE A 109 14.28 1.48 15.16
CA PHE A 109 14.22 2.95 15.14
C PHE A 109 14.40 3.59 16.53
N ASN A 110 14.57 2.77 17.57
CA ASN A 110 14.76 3.28 18.93
C ASN A 110 16.02 4.14 19.01
N ASP A 111 15.89 5.38 19.51
CA ASP A 111 16.99 6.33 19.65
C ASP A 111 17.73 6.62 18.34
N GLU A 112 17.03 6.57 17.20
CA GLU A 112 17.62 6.77 15.88
C GLU A 112 16.94 7.89 15.09
N VAL A 113 15.95 8.59 15.67
CA VAL A 113 15.13 9.56 14.95
C VAL A 113 15.74 10.97 15.02
N SER A 114 16.04 11.54 13.85
CA SER A 114 16.55 12.90 13.69
C SER A 114 15.56 13.86 13.00
N SER A 115 14.52 13.36 12.33
CA SER A 115 13.41 14.18 11.84
C SER A 115 12.12 13.37 11.68
N LEU A 116 10.96 14.04 11.65
CA LEU A 116 9.66 13.37 11.49
C LEU A 116 8.60 14.27 10.83
N LYS A 117 7.61 13.62 10.21
CA LYS A 117 6.46 14.26 9.58
C LYS A 117 5.17 13.74 10.20
N VAL A 118 4.27 14.62 10.62
CA VAL A 118 2.93 14.26 11.11
C VAL A 118 1.88 14.66 10.08
N GLU A 119 0.98 13.74 9.75
CA GLU A 119 -0.01 13.89 8.68
C GLU A 119 -1.41 13.45 9.12
N VAL A 120 -2.42 14.08 8.53
CA VAL A 120 -3.81 13.61 8.59
C VAL A 120 -3.99 12.57 7.51
N ILE A 121 -4.46 11.38 7.88
CA ILE A 121 -4.79 10.31 6.94
C ILE A 121 -6.03 10.70 6.15
N GLY A 122 -5.96 10.60 4.81
CA GLY A 122 -7.05 11.02 3.92
C GLY A 122 -7.33 12.53 3.99
N GLY A 123 -6.32 13.34 4.32
CA GLY A 123 -6.41 14.79 4.30
C GLY A 123 -6.68 15.33 2.88
N PRO A 124 -7.15 16.58 2.76
CA PRO A 124 -7.26 17.22 1.46
C PRO A 124 -5.85 17.45 0.87
N HIS A 125 -5.71 17.15 -0.42
CA HIS A 125 -4.48 17.39 -1.17
C HIS A 125 -4.78 18.30 -2.36
N LYS A 126 -3.83 19.17 -2.71
CA LYS A 126 -3.90 19.86 -4.01
C LYS A 126 -3.66 18.89 -5.18
N PRO A 127 -4.02 19.28 -6.41
CA PRO A 127 -3.87 18.42 -7.59
C PRO A 127 -2.47 17.86 -7.82
N VAL A 128 -1.42 18.55 -7.39
CA VAL A 128 -0.02 18.14 -7.60
C VAL A 128 0.74 18.19 -6.29
N THR A 129 1.42 17.10 -5.98
CA THR A 129 2.41 17.04 -4.88
C THR A 129 3.76 16.66 -5.45
N VAL A 130 4.81 17.42 -5.14
CA VAL A 130 6.19 17.09 -5.52
C VAL A 130 6.99 16.68 -4.29
N TYR A 131 7.98 15.81 -4.47
CA TYR A 131 8.77 15.22 -3.40
C TYR A 131 10.26 15.40 -3.65
N ALA A 132 10.99 15.70 -2.58
CA ALA A 132 12.44 15.84 -2.62
C ALA A 132 13.15 14.50 -2.86
N ASN A 133 12.56 13.39 -2.40
CA ASN A 133 13.13 12.06 -2.56
C ASN A 133 12.14 11.15 -3.30
N ALA A 134 12.66 10.38 -4.25
CA ALA A 134 11.92 9.27 -4.85
C ALA A 134 11.80 8.08 -3.87
N PRO A 135 10.71 7.29 -3.90
CA PRO A 135 9.58 7.43 -4.79
C PRO A 135 8.53 8.47 -4.36
N TYR A 136 8.34 8.74 -3.06
CA TYR A 136 7.41 9.76 -2.52
C TYR A 136 7.82 10.15 -1.09
N GLY A 137 9.08 10.55 -0.89
CA GLY A 137 9.66 10.80 0.42
C GLY A 137 10.31 12.18 0.54
N GLY A 138 10.85 12.46 1.74
CA GLY A 138 11.51 13.74 2.01
C GLY A 138 10.54 14.89 2.21
N LEU A 139 11.06 16.10 1.99
CA LEU A 139 10.23 17.31 1.93
C LEU A 139 9.25 17.20 0.76
N GLU A 140 8.02 17.65 0.98
CA GLU A 140 6.99 17.67 -0.05
C GLU A 140 6.37 19.06 -0.19
N GLN A 141 5.87 19.35 -1.38
CA GLN A 141 5.20 20.61 -1.64
C GLN A 141 4.01 20.44 -2.58
N GLU A 142 2.90 21.08 -2.24
CA GLU A 142 1.65 20.98 -2.98
C GLU A 142 1.34 22.22 -3.84
N PHE A 143 0.94 21.99 -5.08
CA PHE A 143 0.62 23.00 -6.09
C PHE A 143 -0.80 22.84 -6.64
N ASP A 144 -1.46 23.98 -6.84
CA ASP A 144 -2.74 24.07 -7.57
C ASP A 144 -2.48 24.51 -9.02
N VAL A 145 -3.51 24.74 -9.82
CA VAL A 145 -3.39 25.32 -11.15
C VAL A 145 -2.66 26.67 -11.07
N GLY A 146 -1.59 26.81 -11.84
CA GLY A 146 -0.73 27.99 -11.76
C GLY A 146 0.60 27.84 -12.48
N SER A 147 1.40 28.89 -12.39
CA SER A 147 2.77 28.96 -12.90
C SER A 147 3.70 29.34 -11.76
N TYR A 148 4.63 28.45 -11.42
CA TYR A 148 5.47 28.53 -10.24
C TYR A 148 6.94 28.59 -10.64
N ASN A 149 7.58 29.71 -10.34
CA ASN A 149 9.00 29.92 -10.60
C ASN A 149 9.84 29.44 -9.39
N VAL A 150 11.18 29.53 -9.49
CA VAL A 150 12.12 29.04 -8.47
C VAL A 150 11.79 29.52 -7.04
N GLU A 151 11.35 30.77 -6.88
CA GLU A 151 10.97 31.35 -5.58
C GLU A 151 9.78 30.63 -4.92
N ALA A 152 8.93 29.99 -5.72
CA ALA A 152 7.81 29.21 -5.23
C ALA A 152 8.21 27.80 -4.77
N LEU A 153 9.40 27.30 -5.09
CA LEU A 153 9.92 25.99 -4.64
C LEU A 153 10.59 26.07 -3.26
N ASN A 154 9.98 26.82 -2.35
CA ASN A 154 10.58 27.19 -1.06
C ASN A 154 10.48 26.10 0.03
N VAL A 155 9.71 25.03 -0.18
CA VAL A 155 9.65 23.88 0.73
C VAL A 155 10.51 22.75 0.18
N VAL A 156 10.24 22.28 -1.04
CA VAL A 156 11.00 21.16 -1.63
C VAL A 156 12.43 21.56 -2.01
N GLY A 157 12.65 22.83 -2.38
CA GLY A 157 13.93 23.36 -2.83
C GLY A 157 14.09 23.37 -4.35
N ASN A 158 14.91 24.30 -4.84
CA ASN A 158 15.31 24.37 -6.25
C ASN A 158 16.18 23.18 -6.62
N ASP A 159 15.94 22.55 -7.77
CA ASP A 159 16.73 21.41 -8.25
C ASP A 159 16.75 20.24 -7.24
N GLN A 160 15.65 20.02 -6.53
CA GLN A 160 15.51 18.93 -5.53
C GLN A 160 14.34 17.99 -5.82
N ILE A 161 13.53 18.25 -6.86
CA ILE A 161 12.36 17.41 -7.10
C ILE A 161 12.80 16.09 -7.74
N SER A 162 12.53 14.99 -7.06
CA SER A 162 12.84 13.62 -7.51
C SER A 162 11.62 12.81 -7.92
N ALA A 163 10.43 13.14 -7.39
CA ALA A 163 9.18 12.45 -7.71
C ALA A 163 7.96 13.36 -7.59
N MET A 164 6.82 12.94 -8.14
CA MET A 164 5.59 13.71 -8.10
C MET A 164 4.33 12.85 -8.16
N ARG A 165 3.25 13.34 -7.55
CA ARG A 165 1.88 12.87 -7.74
C ARG A 165 1.09 13.89 -8.54
N VAL A 166 0.26 13.40 -9.47
CA VAL A 166 -0.60 14.21 -10.33
C VAL A 166 -1.99 13.62 -10.33
N ALA A 167 -2.95 14.35 -9.76
CA ALA A 167 -4.34 13.96 -9.77
C ALA A 167 -4.89 13.86 -11.21
N PRO A 168 -5.85 12.94 -11.48
CA PRO A 168 -6.55 12.91 -12.75
C PRO A 168 -7.18 14.27 -13.10
N GLY A 169 -7.08 14.67 -14.37
CA GLY A 169 -7.60 15.96 -14.85
C GLY A 169 -6.59 17.10 -14.76
N TYR A 170 -5.32 16.80 -14.49
CA TYR A 170 -4.25 17.79 -14.46
C TYR A 170 -3.05 17.33 -15.27
N LYS A 171 -2.32 18.31 -15.80
CA LYS A 171 -0.99 18.11 -16.36
C LYS A 171 -0.01 19.05 -15.68
N VAL A 172 1.23 18.61 -15.57
CA VAL A 172 2.35 19.41 -15.07
C VAL A 172 3.41 19.50 -16.15
N THR A 173 3.87 20.71 -16.45
CA THR A 173 5.05 20.91 -17.28
C THR A 173 6.20 21.35 -16.38
N LEU A 174 7.22 20.52 -16.25
CA LEU A 174 8.46 20.84 -15.54
C LEU A 174 9.45 21.52 -16.48
N TYR A 175 10.25 22.44 -15.97
CA TYR A 175 11.28 23.16 -16.71
C TYR A 175 12.60 23.11 -15.94
N LYS A 176 13.70 22.85 -16.66
CA LYS A 176 15.03 22.79 -16.04
C LYS A 176 15.56 24.13 -15.56
N ASN A 177 15.09 25.23 -16.15
CA ASN A 177 15.51 26.57 -15.77
C ASN A 177 14.35 27.34 -15.13
N SER A 178 14.69 28.42 -14.43
CA SER A 178 13.72 29.39 -13.95
C SER A 178 13.00 30.08 -15.11
N ASN A 179 11.90 30.78 -14.78
CA ASN A 179 11.06 31.51 -15.73
C ASN A 179 10.47 30.65 -16.86
N PHE A 180 10.23 29.36 -16.60
CA PHE A 180 9.61 28.43 -17.56
C PHE A 180 10.41 28.29 -18.85
N SER A 181 11.73 28.16 -18.71
CA SER A 181 12.68 28.11 -19.83
C SER A 181 13.56 26.86 -19.78
N GLY A 182 14.37 26.64 -20.83
CA GLY A 182 15.19 25.44 -20.97
C GLY A 182 14.38 24.21 -21.39
N ASP A 183 14.96 23.02 -21.20
CA ASP A 183 14.28 21.75 -21.47
C ASP A 183 13.03 21.63 -20.60
N SER A 184 11.97 21.04 -21.17
CA SER A 184 10.73 20.76 -20.46
C SER A 184 10.22 19.33 -20.66
N LYS A 185 9.46 18.83 -19.68
CA LYS A 185 8.77 17.53 -19.75
C LYS A 185 7.37 17.66 -19.16
N VAL A 186 6.41 17.03 -19.81
CA VAL A 186 4.99 17.02 -19.42
C VAL A 186 4.67 15.70 -18.72
N TYR A 187 3.96 15.79 -17.60
CA TYR A 187 3.43 14.67 -16.84
C TYR A 187 1.92 14.83 -16.67
N THR A 188 1.17 13.73 -16.83
CA THR A 188 -0.31 13.68 -16.69
C THR A 188 -0.75 12.62 -15.69
N SER A 189 0.19 12.08 -14.93
CA SER A 189 0.02 11.03 -13.93
C SER A 189 1.19 11.11 -12.97
N ASP A 190 1.09 10.36 -11.88
CA ASP A 190 2.18 10.14 -10.94
C ASP A 190 3.48 9.72 -11.65
N ALA A 191 4.60 10.19 -11.12
CA ALA A 191 5.94 9.77 -11.51
C ALA A 191 6.74 9.45 -10.24
N ILE A 192 7.01 8.16 -10.03
CA ILE A 192 7.81 7.64 -8.91
C ILE A 192 9.28 8.06 -9.00
N TYR A 193 9.74 8.46 -10.18
CA TYR A 193 11.08 8.98 -10.44
C TYR A 193 11.03 9.88 -11.69
N LEU A 194 11.73 11.01 -11.68
CA LEU A 194 11.65 12.00 -12.77
C LEU A 194 12.65 11.80 -13.92
N ASP A 195 13.41 10.70 -13.93
CA ASP A 195 14.42 10.38 -14.96
C ASP A 195 15.37 11.57 -15.23
N GLY A 196 15.49 12.02 -16.48
CA GLY A 196 16.31 13.17 -16.89
C GLY A 196 15.84 14.54 -16.36
N PHE A 197 14.79 14.58 -15.55
CA PHE A 197 14.33 15.76 -14.79
C PHE A 197 14.54 15.61 -13.28
N ASN A 198 15.16 14.52 -12.82
CA ASN A 198 15.48 14.32 -11.41
C ASN A 198 16.45 15.38 -10.90
N ASP A 199 16.08 16.09 -9.84
CA ASP A 199 16.92 17.07 -9.13
C ASP A 199 17.47 18.19 -10.01
N VAL A 200 16.69 18.60 -11.02
CA VAL A 200 17.07 19.69 -11.95
C VAL A 200 15.88 20.58 -12.31
N VAL A 201 14.78 20.52 -11.55
CA VAL A 201 13.58 21.32 -11.81
C VAL A 201 13.69 22.67 -11.11
N SER A 202 13.64 23.75 -11.89
CA SER A 202 13.71 25.13 -11.39
C SER A 202 12.40 25.92 -11.59
N SER A 203 11.46 25.45 -12.41
CA SER A 203 10.10 26.01 -12.48
C SER A 203 9.09 25.00 -13.02
N LEU A 204 7.81 25.17 -12.70
CA LEU A 204 6.74 24.28 -13.16
C LEU A 204 5.44 25.02 -13.47
N LYS A 205 4.64 24.46 -14.37
CA LYS A 205 3.26 24.89 -14.63
C LYS A 205 2.30 23.75 -14.37
N VAL A 206 1.20 24.04 -13.67
CA VAL A 206 0.09 23.11 -13.44
C VAL A 206 -1.12 23.64 -14.20
N GLU A 207 -1.72 22.80 -15.03
CA GLU A 207 -2.86 23.16 -15.87
C GLU A 207 -3.94 22.08 -15.75
N ALA A 208 -5.21 22.49 -15.71
CA ALA A 208 -6.34 21.58 -15.80
C ALA A 208 -6.47 21.03 -17.24
N ILE A 209 -6.81 19.75 -17.35
CA ILE A 209 -7.14 19.04 -18.59
C ILE A 209 -8.37 18.17 -18.37
N SER A 210 -8.92 17.58 -19.43
CA SER A 210 -9.95 16.55 -19.27
C SER A 210 -9.38 15.37 -18.47
N PRO A 211 -10.05 14.91 -17.39
CA PRO A 211 -9.65 13.68 -16.71
C PRO A 211 -10.09 12.44 -17.50
N LEU A 212 -11.03 12.59 -18.43
CA LEU A 212 -11.55 11.51 -19.26
C LEU A 212 -10.63 11.25 -20.45
N ASP A 213 -10.25 9.99 -20.59
CA ASP A 213 -9.65 9.40 -21.79
C ASP A 213 -10.16 7.95 -21.95
N ALA A 214 -9.63 7.21 -22.94
CA ALA A 214 -10.06 5.85 -23.24
C ALA A 214 -9.78 4.83 -22.11
N THR A 215 -9.01 5.19 -21.08
CA THR A 215 -8.68 4.32 -19.94
C THR A 215 -9.55 4.59 -18.72
N ALA A 216 -10.31 5.70 -18.70
CA ALA A 216 -11.23 6.01 -17.61
C ALA A 216 -12.41 5.02 -17.59
N VAL A 217 -12.62 4.38 -16.45
CA VAL A 217 -13.70 3.41 -16.22
C VAL A 217 -14.71 4.01 -15.26
N ALA A 218 -15.96 4.15 -15.69
CA ALA A 218 -17.04 4.60 -14.82
C ALA A 218 -17.29 3.55 -13.73
N VAL A 219 -17.47 4.00 -12.49
CA VAL A 219 -17.75 3.10 -11.37
C VAL A 219 -19.17 2.53 -11.54
N PRO A 220 -19.36 1.20 -11.56
CA PRO A 220 -20.68 0.60 -11.68
C PRO A 220 -21.66 1.13 -10.63
N GLY A 221 -22.84 1.58 -11.07
CA GLY A 221 -23.85 2.17 -10.18
C GLY A 221 -23.46 3.51 -9.52
N ASN A 222 -22.36 4.15 -9.97
CA ASN A 222 -21.84 5.41 -9.43
C ASN A 222 -21.56 5.38 -7.90
N ALA A 223 -21.27 4.20 -7.37
CA ALA A 223 -21.02 3.97 -5.95
C ALA A 223 -20.00 2.85 -5.77
N TYR A 224 -19.13 2.98 -4.77
CA TYR A 224 -18.19 1.93 -4.37
C TYR A 224 -18.88 0.89 -3.47
N SER A 225 -19.96 0.27 -3.96
CA SER A 225 -20.65 -0.83 -3.29
C SER A 225 -19.83 -2.12 -3.34
N GLU A 226 -20.24 -3.12 -2.55
CA GLU A 226 -19.65 -4.46 -2.60
C GLU A 226 -19.62 -5.03 -4.04
N SER A 227 -20.75 -4.92 -4.73
CA SER A 227 -20.92 -5.40 -6.10
C SER A 227 -20.02 -4.68 -7.10
N SER A 228 -19.91 -3.34 -7.01
CA SER A 228 -19.09 -2.58 -7.95
C SER A 228 -17.60 -2.79 -7.72
N LYS A 229 -17.14 -2.87 -6.46
CA LYS A 229 -15.75 -3.23 -6.13
C LYS A 229 -15.40 -4.62 -6.67
N ARG A 230 -16.30 -5.60 -6.52
CA ARG A 230 -16.10 -6.95 -7.08
C ARG A 230 -16.01 -6.94 -8.60
N GLU A 231 -16.91 -6.23 -9.27
CA GLU A 231 -16.92 -6.10 -10.73
C GLU A 231 -15.63 -5.43 -11.24
N LEU A 232 -15.14 -4.41 -10.55
CA LEU A 232 -13.87 -3.74 -10.87
C LEU A 232 -12.66 -4.65 -10.63
N LEU A 233 -12.63 -5.40 -9.52
CA LEU A 233 -11.60 -6.42 -9.29
C LEU A 233 -11.57 -7.45 -10.42
N GLN A 234 -12.72 -7.87 -10.94
CA GLN A 234 -12.80 -8.75 -12.11
C GLN A 234 -12.33 -8.07 -13.40
N THR A 235 -12.72 -6.82 -13.61
CA THR A 235 -12.41 -6.02 -14.82
C THR A 235 -10.91 -5.83 -15.03
N PHE A 236 -10.15 -5.67 -13.94
CA PHE A 236 -8.72 -5.43 -13.95
C PHE A 236 -7.89 -6.68 -13.59
N ALA A 237 -8.52 -7.84 -13.40
CA ALA A 237 -7.78 -9.05 -13.01
C ALA A 237 -6.80 -9.47 -14.13
N PRO A 238 -5.56 -9.85 -13.80
CA PRO A 238 -4.52 -10.10 -14.80
C PRO A 238 -4.77 -11.36 -15.62
N ARG A 239 -4.25 -11.38 -16.86
CA ARG A 239 -3.90 -12.63 -17.55
C ARG A 239 -2.54 -13.07 -17.03
N ILE A 240 -2.42 -14.28 -16.51
CA ILE A 240 -1.13 -14.85 -16.10
C ILE A 240 -0.75 -15.97 -17.06
N TRP A 241 0.46 -15.91 -17.63
CA TRP A 241 1.07 -17.00 -18.39
C TRP A 241 2.03 -17.75 -17.50
N PHE A 242 1.80 -19.05 -17.31
CA PHE A 242 2.79 -19.96 -16.74
C PHE A 242 3.77 -20.38 -17.82
N ALA A 243 5.04 -20.46 -17.46
CA ALA A 243 6.10 -20.89 -18.37
C ALA A 243 5.81 -22.28 -18.97
N GLN A 244 6.30 -22.49 -20.19
CA GLN A 244 6.18 -23.75 -20.90
C GLN A 244 6.82 -24.89 -20.10
N GLY A 245 6.05 -25.97 -19.92
CA GLY A 245 6.48 -27.12 -19.14
C GLY A 245 6.25 -27.00 -17.64
N GLU A 246 5.65 -25.90 -17.16
CA GLU A 246 5.25 -25.76 -15.75
C GLU A 246 4.39 -26.95 -15.30
N VAL A 247 4.64 -27.42 -14.08
CA VAL A 247 3.91 -28.53 -13.44
C VAL A 247 3.45 -28.20 -12.02
N TYR A 248 3.96 -27.11 -11.44
CA TYR A 248 3.56 -26.58 -10.14
C TYR A 248 2.61 -25.41 -10.38
N PHE A 249 1.34 -25.72 -10.63
CA PHE A 249 0.33 -24.71 -10.89
C PHE A 249 -0.27 -24.14 -9.59
N PRO A 250 -0.98 -23.01 -9.65
CA PRO A 250 -1.67 -22.47 -8.49
C PRO A 250 -2.78 -23.39 -7.99
N SER A 251 -3.16 -23.18 -6.74
CA SER A 251 -4.34 -23.77 -6.08
C SER A 251 -4.97 -22.75 -5.15
N SER A 252 -6.08 -23.10 -4.50
CA SER A 252 -6.46 -22.37 -3.28
C SER A 252 -5.51 -22.71 -2.13
N VAL A 253 -5.45 -21.85 -1.11
CA VAL A 253 -4.82 -22.16 0.17
C VAL A 253 -5.51 -23.37 0.80
N GLU A 254 -6.85 -23.40 0.77
CA GLU A 254 -7.68 -24.45 1.35
C GLU A 254 -7.42 -25.83 0.75
N TYR A 255 -7.05 -25.90 -0.53
CA TYR A 255 -6.64 -27.15 -1.19
C TYR A 255 -5.50 -27.85 -0.47
N THR A 256 -4.63 -27.10 0.22
CA THR A 256 -3.47 -27.66 0.94
C THR A 256 -3.81 -28.23 2.31
N PHE A 257 -4.92 -27.83 2.94
CA PHE A 257 -5.25 -28.17 4.34
C PHE A 257 -5.28 -29.67 4.65
N PRO A 258 -5.67 -30.58 3.74
CA PRO A 258 -5.53 -32.02 3.98
C PRO A 258 -4.08 -32.47 4.19
N TYR A 259 -3.10 -31.73 3.66
CA TYR A 259 -1.69 -32.13 3.58
C TYR A 259 -0.75 -31.37 4.53
N VAL A 260 -1.25 -30.33 5.19
CA VAL A 260 -0.47 -29.48 6.10
C VAL A 260 -1.08 -29.42 7.50
N ASP A 261 -0.24 -29.24 8.51
CA ASP A 261 -0.64 -28.97 9.88
C ASP A 261 -0.42 -27.49 10.21
N ARG A 262 -1.42 -26.86 10.82
CA ARG A 262 -1.24 -25.58 11.52
C ARG A 262 -0.63 -25.87 12.90
N TYR A 263 0.56 -25.38 13.17
CA TYR A 263 1.29 -25.62 14.41
C TYR A 263 1.83 -24.31 15.00
N LEU A 264 1.97 -24.26 16.33
CA LEU A 264 2.66 -23.17 17.00
C LEU A 264 4.17 -23.38 16.83
N ASN A 265 4.83 -22.50 16.09
CA ASN A 265 6.27 -22.57 15.89
C ASN A 265 6.99 -22.07 17.16
N PRO A 266 7.83 -22.90 17.81
CA PRO A 266 8.49 -22.52 19.07
C PRO A 266 9.54 -21.42 18.90
N SER A 267 10.07 -21.22 17.68
CA SER A 267 11.06 -20.18 17.41
C SER A 267 10.43 -18.81 17.19
N SER A 268 9.30 -18.74 16.48
CA SER A 268 8.62 -17.48 16.20
C SER A 268 7.52 -17.13 17.20
N GLY A 269 7.02 -18.11 17.97
CA GLY A 269 5.86 -17.96 18.85
C GLY A 269 4.54 -17.77 18.10
N LYS A 270 4.50 -18.06 16.79
CA LYS A 270 3.36 -17.81 15.90
C LYS A 270 2.84 -19.11 15.28
N TYR A 271 1.55 -19.15 14.97
CA TYR A 271 0.94 -20.24 14.21
C TYR A 271 1.33 -20.18 12.73
N GLU A 272 1.88 -21.28 12.24
CA GLU A 272 2.40 -21.45 10.88
C GLU A 272 1.92 -22.79 10.31
N LEU A 273 2.02 -22.99 8.99
CA LEU A 273 1.76 -24.28 8.36
C LEU A 273 3.05 -25.09 8.20
N LYS A 274 2.97 -26.41 8.19
CA LYS A 274 4.03 -27.30 7.68
C LYS A 274 3.43 -28.54 7.05
N THR A 275 4.14 -29.21 6.15
CA THR A 275 3.69 -30.49 5.60
C THR A 275 3.46 -31.54 6.71
N LYS A 276 2.39 -32.32 6.60
CA LYS A 276 2.18 -33.54 7.40
C LYS A 276 3.18 -34.62 7.06
N THR A 277 3.52 -34.72 5.77
CA THR A 277 4.55 -35.65 5.28
C THR A 277 5.91 -35.01 5.41
N GLU A 278 6.84 -35.70 6.05
CA GLU A 278 8.23 -35.25 6.14
C GLU A 278 8.87 -35.16 4.74
N LEU A 279 9.53 -34.03 4.48
CA LEU A 279 10.35 -33.82 3.30
C LEU A 279 11.75 -34.36 3.58
N ASN A 280 11.91 -35.67 3.37
CA ASN A 280 13.19 -36.35 3.46
C ASN A 280 13.38 -37.25 2.22
N PRO A 281 14.34 -36.93 1.32
CA PRO A 281 15.21 -35.76 1.35
C PRO A 281 14.43 -34.43 1.26
N TYR A 282 15.04 -33.30 1.66
CA TYR A 282 14.38 -31.99 1.79
C TYR A 282 13.74 -31.48 0.48
N ASP A 283 14.18 -32.00 -0.67
CA ASP A 283 13.70 -31.70 -2.02
C ASP A 283 12.59 -32.63 -2.50
N LYS A 284 12.10 -33.55 -1.64
CA LYS A 284 11.01 -34.48 -1.95
C LYS A 284 9.76 -33.73 -2.44
N LYS A 285 9.34 -34.01 -3.67
CA LYS A 285 8.13 -33.43 -4.28
C LYS A 285 6.90 -34.27 -3.93
N LEU A 286 5.95 -33.66 -3.23
CA LEU A 286 4.68 -34.32 -2.87
C LEU A 286 3.65 -34.15 -3.99
N PRO A 287 2.75 -35.13 -4.23
CA PRO A 287 1.81 -35.05 -5.36
C PRO A 287 0.95 -33.77 -5.39
N TYR A 288 0.50 -33.27 -4.23
CA TYR A 288 -0.33 -32.06 -4.17
C TYR A 288 0.43 -30.78 -4.53
N PHE A 289 1.76 -30.80 -4.61
CA PHE A 289 2.56 -29.65 -5.05
C PHE A 289 2.23 -29.24 -6.49
N GLN A 290 1.67 -30.14 -7.30
CA GLN A 290 1.25 -29.84 -8.67
C GLN A 290 0.14 -28.76 -8.75
N GLY A 291 -0.59 -28.53 -7.66
CA GLY A 291 -1.68 -27.56 -7.61
C GLY A 291 -2.98 -28.05 -8.23
N ASP A 292 -3.89 -27.12 -8.47
CA ASP A 292 -5.23 -27.36 -9.02
C ASP A 292 -5.69 -26.16 -9.86
N LEU A 293 -4.99 -25.91 -10.98
CA LEU A 293 -5.22 -24.75 -11.85
C LEU A 293 -6.68 -24.59 -12.25
N ALA A 294 -7.38 -25.71 -12.50
CA ALA A 294 -8.76 -25.71 -12.95
C ALA A 294 -9.72 -25.07 -11.94
N ASN A 295 -9.41 -25.17 -10.65
CA ASN A 295 -10.23 -24.62 -9.57
C ASN A 295 -9.57 -23.46 -8.81
N ALA A 296 -8.30 -23.15 -9.11
CA ALA A 296 -7.52 -22.12 -8.45
C ALA A 296 -8.23 -20.75 -8.49
N PRO A 297 -8.42 -20.10 -7.34
CA PRO A 297 -8.86 -18.72 -7.30
C PRO A 297 -7.69 -17.76 -7.44
N ILE A 298 -7.97 -16.53 -7.87
CA ILE A 298 -7.10 -15.39 -7.59
C ILE A 298 -7.64 -14.66 -6.36
N TYR A 299 -6.81 -14.50 -5.32
CA TYR A 299 -7.19 -13.75 -4.13
C TYR A 299 -6.99 -12.26 -4.41
N SER A 300 -8.09 -11.53 -4.52
CA SER A 300 -8.11 -10.17 -5.04
C SER A 300 -8.57 -9.19 -3.96
N PHE A 301 -7.78 -8.15 -3.70
CA PHE A 301 -8.02 -7.20 -2.63
C PHE A 301 -8.23 -5.79 -3.20
N TRP A 302 -9.33 -5.16 -2.81
CA TRP A 302 -9.52 -3.72 -2.90
C TRP A 302 -8.86 -3.08 -1.68
N VAL A 303 -7.88 -2.20 -1.89
CA VAL A 303 -7.17 -1.52 -0.82
C VAL A 303 -7.20 -0.02 -1.06
N GLU A 304 -7.91 0.71 -0.19
CA GLU A 304 -7.90 2.18 -0.20
C GLU A 304 -6.49 2.69 0.11
N LYS A 305 -6.01 3.64 -0.71
CA LYS A 305 -4.70 4.26 -0.58
C LYS A 305 -4.82 5.78 -0.52
N GLU A 306 -3.76 6.43 -0.10
CA GLU A 306 -3.70 7.88 -0.03
C GLU A 306 -3.76 8.55 -1.40
N TYR A 307 -4.02 9.86 -1.39
CA TYR A 307 -4.13 10.69 -2.60
C TYR A 307 -5.23 10.20 -3.56
N GLY A 308 -6.32 9.66 -3.01
CA GLY A 308 -7.46 9.20 -3.80
C GLY A 308 -7.17 7.97 -4.67
N ASN A 309 -6.17 7.17 -4.29
CA ASN A 309 -5.82 5.95 -5.02
C ASN A 309 -6.52 4.71 -4.41
N VAL A 310 -6.64 3.68 -5.23
CA VAL A 310 -6.96 2.32 -4.79
C VAL A 310 -6.01 1.35 -5.47
N ASP A 311 -5.51 0.40 -4.69
CA ASP A 311 -4.76 -0.73 -5.23
C ASP A 311 -5.67 -1.95 -5.32
N LEU A 312 -5.70 -2.55 -6.51
CA LEU A 312 -6.29 -3.85 -6.76
C LEU A 312 -5.16 -4.87 -6.74
N VAL A 313 -5.02 -5.59 -5.63
CA VAL A 313 -3.92 -6.52 -5.40
C VAL A 313 -4.38 -7.94 -5.70
N TYR A 314 -3.70 -8.64 -6.61
CA TYR A 314 -4.04 -9.98 -7.07
C TYR A 314 -2.98 -10.98 -6.63
N PHE A 315 -3.27 -11.76 -5.60
CA PHE A 315 -2.39 -12.82 -5.11
C PHE A 315 -2.72 -14.17 -5.76
N GLN A 316 -1.71 -14.75 -6.37
CA GLN A 316 -1.65 -16.16 -6.71
C GLN A 316 -1.14 -16.93 -5.49
N PHE A 317 -1.69 -18.12 -5.25
CA PHE A 317 -1.12 -19.08 -4.32
C PHE A 317 -0.72 -20.36 -5.05
N SER A 318 0.54 -20.77 -4.92
CA SER A 318 1.02 -22.08 -5.37
C SER A 318 1.33 -22.97 -4.18
N ALA A 319 1.04 -24.26 -4.25
CA ALA A 319 1.33 -25.19 -3.15
C ALA A 319 2.84 -25.44 -2.95
N TYR A 320 3.65 -25.13 -3.96
CA TYR A 320 5.08 -25.34 -3.96
C TYR A 320 5.77 -24.39 -4.93
N ASP A 321 6.85 -23.77 -4.47
CA ASP A 321 7.84 -23.06 -5.28
C ASP A 321 8.99 -24.01 -5.58
N LEU A 322 9.22 -24.24 -6.88
CA LEU A 322 10.47 -24.84 -7.35
C LEU A 322 11.47 -23.70 -7.60
N GLY A 323 12.45 -23.62 -6.72
CA GLY A 323 13.55 -22.68 -6.82
C GLY A 323 14.48 -22.99 -7.99
N LYS A 324 15.72 -22.50 -7.95
CA LYS A 324 16.62 -22.56 -9.10
C LYS A 324 17.63 -23.68 -8.98
N THR A 325 17.76 -24.47 -10.05
CA THR A 325 18.79 -25.49 -10.19
C THR A 325 20.07 -24.87 -10.73
N VAL A 326 21.13 -24.90 -9.94
CA VAL A 326 22.45 -24.40 -10.31
C VAL A 326 23.49 -25.48 -10.05
N VAL A 327 24.27 -25.85 -11.07
CA VAL A 327 25.26 -26.95 -11.02
C VAL A 327 24.66 -28.26 -10.45
N GLY A 328 23.41 -28.56 -10.80
CA GLY A 328 22.71 -29.78 -10.35
C GLY A 328 22.16 -29.73 -8.92
N GLN A 329 22.25 -28.59 -8.22
CA GLN A 329 21.65 -28.37 -6.90
C GLN A 329 20.47 -27.40 -6.99
N GLU A 330 19.34 -27.75 -6.39
CA GLU A 330 18.20 -26.85 -6.21
C GLU A 330 18.41 -25.91 -5.01
N PHE A 331 18.12 -24.62 -5.20
CA PHE A 331 18.19 -23.58 -4.17
C PHE A 331 16.86 -22.85 -4.06
N GLY A 332 16.43 -22.58 -2.83
CA GLY A 332 15.31 -21.69 -2.56
C GLY A 332 13.92 -22.33 -2.62
N ASN A 333 13.81 -23.65 -2.85
CA ASN A 333 12.53 -24.35 -2.83
C ASN A 333 11.74 -24.03 -1.56
N HIS A 334 10.43 -23.84 -1.66
CA HIS A 334 9.60 -23.78 -0.45
C HIS A 334 8.18 -24.31 -0.68
N VAL A 335 7.59 -24.82 0.39
CA VAL A 335 6.17 -25.20 0.40
C VAL A 335 5.34 -23.94 0.55
N GLY A 336 4.28 -23.81 -0.24
CA GLY A 336 3.45 -22.61 -0.28
C GLY A 336 4.18 -21.44 -0.94
N ASP A 337 3.51 -20.71 -1.81
CA ASP A 337 4.06 -19.52 -2.44
C ASP A 337 2.98 -18.48 -2.67
N PHE A 338 3.31 -17.20 -2.50
CA PHE A 338 2.43 -16.07 -2.75
C PHE A 338 3.14 -15.04 -3.64
N GLU A 339 2.72 -15.03 -4.90
CA GLU A 339 3.15 -14.03 -5.88
C GLU A 339 1.99 -13.13 -6.25
N ARG A 340 2.30 -11.91 -6.70
CA ARG A 340 1.26 -10.90 -6.92
C ARG A 340 1.50 -9.98 -8.08
N VAL A 341 0.38 -9.50 -8.61
CA VAL A 341 0.30 -8.35 -9.51
C VAL A 341 -0.62 -7.33 -8.84
N THR A 342 -0.24 -6.06 -8.83
CA THR A 342 -1.07 -4.99 -8.26
C THR A 342 -1.36 -3.95 -9.33
N VAL A 343 -2.63 -3.59 -9.50
CA VAL A 343 -3.05 -2.47 -10.37
C VAL A 343 -3.43 -1.29 -9.49
N ARG A 344 -2.75 -0.16 -9.64
CA ARG A 344 -3.12 1.10 -8.99
C ARG A 344 -4.08 1.89 -9.87
N LEU A 345 -5.20 2.29 -9.29
CA LEU A 345 -6.19 3.15 -9.92
C LEU A 345 -6.30 4.47 -9.15
N ALA A 346 -6.37 5.58 -9.88
CA ALA A 346 -6.70 6.90 -9.33
C ALA A 346 -8.20 7.16 -9.44
N LYS A 347 -8.82 7.59 -8.34
CA LYS A 347 -10.24 7.98 -8.30
C LYS A 347 -10.42 9.43 -8.71
N PHE A 348 -11.50 9.70 -9.43
CA PHE A 348 -11.94 11.07 -9.68
C PHE A 348 -13.45 11.13 -9.93
N GLU A 349 -14.01 12.33 -9.83
CA GLU A 349 -15.39 12.61 -10.21
C GLU A 349 -15.40 13.62 -11.35
N HIS A 350 -16.21 13.37 -12.37
CA HIS A 350 -16.41 14.27 -13.49
C HIS A 350 -17.89 14.32 -13.83
N GLU A 351 -18.48 15.52 -13.82
CA GLU A 351 -19.90 15.75 -14.12
C GLU A 351 -20.86 14.86 -13.29
N GLY A 352 -20.56 14.69 -11.99
CA GLY A 352 -21.37 13.88 -11.07
C GLY A 352 -21.21 12.36 -11.21
N THR A 353 -20.30 11.90 -12.08
CA THR A 353 -20.00 10.48 -12.28
C THR A 353 -18.62 10.16 -11.71
N LYS A 354 -18.54 9.11 -10.90
CA LYS A 354 -17.29 8.58 -10.34
C LYS A 354 -16.61 7.68 -11.35
N TYR A 355 -15.30 7.88 -11.47
CA TYR A 355 -14.44 7.12 -12.35
C TYR A 355 -13.22 6.60 -11.60
N LEU A 356 -12.64 5.55 -12.18
CA LEU A 356 -11.31 5.06 -11.86
C LEU A 356 -10.46 5.14 -13.13
N LYS A 357 -9.20 5.54 -12.97
CA LYS A 357 -8.22 5.53 -14.04
C LYS A 357 -7.03 4.66 -13.63
N PRO A 358 -6.69 3.61 -14.37
CA PRO A 358 -5.47 2.86 -14.10
C PRO A 358 -4.24 3.70 -14.39
N VAL A 359 -3.31 3.75 -13.44
CA VAL A 359 -2.11 4.59 -13.53
C VAL A 359 -0.84 3.76 -13.57
N GLN A 360 -0.77 2.68 -12.78
CA GLN A 360 0.44 1.88 -12.63
C GLN A 360 0.11 0.40 -12.41
N VAL A 361 1.06 -0.47 -12.75
CA VAL A 361 1.01 -1.90 -12.44
C VAL A 361 2.33 -2.31 -11.79
N TYR A 362 2.25 -3.01 -10.68
CA TYR A 362 3.38 -3.65 -10.02
C TYR A 362 3.38 -5.14 -10.30
N TYR A 363 4.54 -5.68 -10.62
CA TYR A 363 4.80 -7.10 -10.79
C TYR A 363 5.75 -7.55 -9.69
N GLY A 364 5.23 -8.37 -8.77
CA GLY A 364 5.99 -8.91 -7.64
C GLY A 364 6.69 -10.20 -8.01
N ALA A 365 7.96 -10.30 -7.66
CA ALA A 365 8.74 -11.52 -7.78
C ALA A 365 9.55 -11.73 -6.50
N HIS A 366 9.42 -12.90 -5.89
CA HIS A 366 10.09 -13.28 -4.67
C HIS A 366 9.78 -12.30 -3.51
N SER A 367 10.79 -11.54 -3.06
CA SER A 367 10.67 -10.50 -2.02
C SER A 367 10.76 -9.07 -2.56
N PHE A 368 10.74 -8.88 -3.88
CA PHE A 368 10.84 -7.58 -4.54
C PHE A 368 9.83 -7.48 -5.70
N GLY A 369 9.92 -6.43 -6.50
CA GLY A 369 9.14 -6.31 -7.73
C GLY A 369 9.47 -5.03 -8.48
N THR A 370 8.70 -4.75 -9.53
CA THR A 370 8.90 -3.55 -10.35
C THR A 370 7.55 -2.93 -10.73
N THR A 371 7.47 -1.61 -10.56
CA THR A 371 6.34 -0.79 -10.97
C THR A 371 6.56 -0.25 -12.38
N TYR A 372 5.51 -0.33 -13.20
CA TYR A 372 5.45 0.26 -14.53
C TYR A 372 4.22 1.16 -14.64
N ASN A 373 4.28 2.16 -15.50
CA ASN A 373 3.10 2.93 -15.87
C ASN A 373 2.12 2.06 -16.65
N TRP A 374 0.83 2.36 -16.53
CA TRP A 374 -0.24 1.60 -17.19
C TRP A 374 -0.06 1.48 -18.70
N ASN A 375 0.44 2.52 -19.36
CA ASN A 375 0.68 2.52 -20.81
C ASN A 375 1.89 1.68 -21.25
N GLU A 376 2.75 1.25 -20.32
CA GLU A 376 3.95 0.47 -20.64
C GLU A 376 3.69 -1.03 -20.65
N VAL A 377 2.58 -1.51 -20.10
CA VAL A 377 2.29 -2.95 -19.93
C VAL A 377 1.32 -3.47 -20.99
N ASP A 378 1.50 -4.72 -21.39
CA ASP A 378 0.55 -5.42 -22.27
C ASP A 378 -0.75 -5.73 -21.53
N LYS A 379 -1.87 -5.71 -22.28
CA LYS A 379 -3.20 -5.92 -21.71
C LYS A 379 -4.10 -6.70 -22.67
N ILE A 380 -4.95 -7.56 -22.12
CA ILE A 380 -6.08 -8.12 -22.85
C ILE A 380 -7.28 -7.17 -22.71
N SER A 381 -7.93 -6.85 -23.83
CA SER A 381 -9.13 -6.00 -23.90
C SER A 381 -8.98 -4.62 -23.24
N GLY A 382 -7.74 -4.13 -23.08
CA GLY A 382 -7.44 -2.82 -22.50
C GLY A 382 -7.46 -2.75 -20.97
N THR A 383 -7.92 -3.77 -20.24
CA THR A 383 -8.08 -3.73 -18.77
C THR A 383 -7.37 -4.86 -18.02
N HIS A 384 -7.09 -5.99 -18.64
CA HIS A 384 -6.46 -7.13 -17.98
C HIS A 384 -4.95 -7.12 -18.23
N PRO A 385 -4.11 -6.61 -17.30
CA PRO A 385 -2.66 -6.61 -17.50
C PRO A 385 -2.15 -8.04 -17.70
N VAL A 386 -1.17 -8.19 -18.59
CA VAL A 386 -0.52 -9.48 -18.85
C VAL A 386 0.68 -9.60 -17.91
N ALA A 387 0.78 -10.74 -17.24
CA ALA A 387 1.91 -11.14 -16.43
C ALA A 387 2.44 -12.50 -16.89
N TYR A 388 3.74 -12.71 -16.72
CA TYR A 388 4.41 -13.98 -16.97
C TYR A 388 5.00 -14.50 -15.66
N SER A 389 4.46 -15.63 -15.20
CA SER A 389 4.93 -16.32 -14.01
C SER A 389 6.15 -17.16 -14.36
N ALA A 390 7.24 -16.96 -13.61
CA ALA A 390 8.50 -17.67 -13.82
C ALA A 390 8.33 -19.18 -13.64
N PHE A 391 9.07 -19.94 -14.45
CA PHE A 391 9.11 -21.40 -14.33
C PHE A 391 9.56 -21.82 -12.92
N GLY A 392 8.70 -22.57 -12.24
CA GLY A 392 8.91 -23.16 -10.93
C GLY A 392 8.71 -22.20 -9.76
N SER A 393 9.33 -21.02 -9.81
CA SER A 393 9.35 -20.09 -8.67
C SER A 393 8.28 -18.99 -8.73
N HIS A 394 7.47 -19.02 -9.78
CA HIS A 394 6.27 -18.21 -9.96
C HIS A 394 6.39 -16.69 -9.95
N GLY A 395 7.56 -16.10 -9.72
CA GLY A 395 7.82 -14.67 -9.78
C GLY A 395 7.16 -14.01 -10.98
N MET A 396 6.41 -12.93 -10.74
CA MET A 396 5.64 -12.27 -11.78
C MET A 396 6.49 -11.25 -12.49
N TRP A 397 6.54 -11.38 -13.82
CA TRP A 397 7.28 -10.47 -14.70
C TRP A 397 6.35 -9.85 -15.72
N LYS A 398 6.63 -8.60 -16.07
CA LYS A 398 5.95 -7.90 -17.17
C LYS A 398 6.25 -8.52 -18.53
N ASP A 399 7.49 -8.98 -18.73
CA ASP A 399 8.01 -9.42 -20.03
C ASP A 399 8.44 -10.90 -20.02
N GLN A 400 8.41 -11.52 -21.20
CA GLN A 400 9.01 -12.84 -21.42
C GLN A 400 10.54 -12.74 -21.42
N GLY A 401 11.23 -13.83 -21.11
CA GLY A 401 12.68 -13.94 -21.24
C GLY A 401 13.36 -14.46 -19.99
N SER A 402 14.63 -14.08 -19.83
CA SER A 402 15.46 -14.45 -18.70
C SER A 402 15.68 -13.24 -17.80
N HIS A 403 15.36 -13.38 -16.52
CA HIS A 403 15.40 -12.31 -15.53
C HIS A 403 16.33 -12.70 -14.37
N VAL A 404 17.51 -12.11 -14.33
CA VAL A 404 18.46 -12.36 -13.23
C VAL A 404 17.99 -11.60 -12.00
N TYR A 405 17.69 -12.31 -10.92
CA TYR A 405 17.22 -11.69 -9.67
C TYR A 405 18.26 -11.73 -8.55
N GLN A 406 19.26 -12.62 -8.62
CA GLN A 406 20.29 -12.70 -7.60
C GLN A 406 21.60 -13.28 -8.15
N ASN A 407 22.72 -12.69 -7.73
CA ASN A 407 24.04 -13.29 -7.94
C ASN A 407 24.42 -14.13 -6.71
N ILE A 408 24.86 -15.37 -6.93
CA ILE A 408 25.45 -16.23 -5.90
C ILE A 408 26.92 -16.51 -6.26
N VAL A 409 27.69 -17.06 -5.32
CA VAL A 409 29.15 -17.25 -5.46
C VAL A 409 29.53 -17.98 -6.76
N VAL A 410 28.70 -18.91 -7.21
CA VAL A 410 29.01 -19.81 -8.33
C VAL A 410 28.15 -19.59 -9.58
N ALA A 411 27.11 -18.73 -9.53
CA ALA A 411 26.19 -18.51 -10.65
C ALA A 411 25.22 -17.34 -10.43
N GLN A 412 24.29 -17.16 -11.36
CA GLN A 412 23.16 -16.26 -11.25
C GLN A 412 21.86 -17.06 -11.09
N LEU A 413 21.04 -16.70 -10.13
CA LEU A 413 19.67 -17.19 -10.04
C LEU A 413 18.82 -16.39 -11.03
N THR A 414 18.22 -17.09 -11.98
CA THR A 414 17.57 -16.51 -13.15
C THR A 414 16.19 -17.11 -13.33
N ASP A 415 15.18 -16.25 -13.37
CA ASP A 415 13.82 -16.62 -13.76
C ASP A 415 13.70 -16.74 -15.26
N VAL A 416 12.93 -17.72 -15.71
CA VAL A 416 12.61 -17.91 -17.13
C VAL A 416 11.11 -17.81 -17.30
N THR A 417 10.67 -16.89 -18.14
CA THR A 417 9.26 -16.61 -18.42
C THR A 417 8.97 -16.73 -19.91
N ASN A 418 7.84 -17.36 -20.27
CA ASN A 418 7.35 -17.43 -21.65
C ASN A 418 5.84 -17.79 -21.67
N GLN A 419 5.23 -17.75 -22.86
CA GLN A 419 3.81 -18.07 -23.06
C GLN A 419 3.56 -19.58 -23.13
N GLY A 420 3.51 -20.24 -21.97
CA GLY A 420 3.04 -21.62 -21.84
C GLY A 420 1.54 -21.70 -21.61
N THR A 421 1.12 -22.04 -20.39
CA THR A 421 -0.29 -22.21 -20.03
C THR A 421 -0.90 -20.88 -19.60
N ALA A 422 -1.99 -20.47 -20.26
CA ALA A 422 -2.69 -19.24 -19.93
C ALA A 422 -3.67 -19.44 -18.76
N TRP A 423 -3.73 -18.47 -17.85
CA TRP A 423 -4.71 -18.41 -16.77
C TRP A 423 -5.44 -17.06 -16.77
N ASP A 424 -6.73 -17.14 -17.05
CA ASP A 424 -7.67 -16.01 -17.00
C ASP A 424 -8.24 -15.87 -15.61
N THR A 425 -7.55 -15.09 -14.79
CA THR A 425 -7.84 -14.99 -13.36
C THR A 425 -9.22 -14.40 -13.08
N TRP A 426 -9.76 -13.57 -13.98
CA TRP A 426 -11.12 -13.02 -13.88
C TRP A 426 -12.23 -14.09 -13.83
N ASN A 427 -11.95 -15.32 -14.28
CA ASN A 427 -12.93 -16.41 -14.24
C ASN A 427 -13.15 -16.95 -12.81
N ARG A 428 -12.24 -16.72 -11.86
CA ARG A 428 -12.32 -17.24 -10.48
C ARG A 428 -11.77 -16.24 -9.45
N VAL A 429 -12.32 -15.04 -9.42
CA VAL A 429 -11.97 -14.01 -8.42
C VAL A 429 -12.58 -14.32 -7.05
N GLN A 430 -11.72 -14.45 -6.04
CA GLN A 430 -12.11 -14.27 -4.64
C GLN A 430 -11.81 -12.83 -4.23
N ALA A 431 -12.86 -12.01 -4.20
CA ALA A 431 -12.79 -10.58 -3.92
C ALA A 431 -12.94 -10.27 -2.43
N PHE A 432 -12.08 -9.38 -1.95
CA PHE A 432 -12.03 -8.87 -0.59
C PHE A 432 -11.73 -7.37 -0.59
N GLU A 433 -12.07 -6.70 0.49
CA GLU A 433 -11.59 -5.37 0.81
C GLU A 433 -10.70 -5.47 2.06
N TYR A 434 -9.52 -4.86 1.99
CA TYR A 434 -8.58 -4.83 3.11
C TYR A 434 -8.46 -3.41 3.65
N PHE A 435 -8.38 -3.29 4.98
CA PHE A 435 -8.26 -2.04 5.71
C PHE A 435 -6.87 -1.99 6.38
N PRO A 436 -5.86 -1.35 5.76
CA PRO A 436 -4.47 -1.39 6.24
C PRO A 436 -4.32 -0.98 7.70
N LEU A 437 -4.98 0.12 8.09
CA LEU A 437 -4.93 0.69 9.46
C LEU A 437 -5.52 -0.23 10.53
N GLN A 438 -6.49 -1.05 10.15
CA GLN A 438 -7.13 -2.00 11.05
C GLN A 438 -6.49 -3.39 10.95
N SER A 439 -5.59 -3.57 9.97
CA SER A 439 -4.91 -4.82 9.69
C SER A 439 -5.88 -6.02 9.53
N THR A 440 -7.03 -5.77 8.90
CA THR A 440 -8.11 -6.73 8.71
C THR A 440 -8.87 -6.45 7.41
N GLY A 441 -9.84 -7.28 7.07
CA GLY A 441 -10.66 -7.07 5.89
C GLY A 441 -12.04 -7.73 5.97
N VAL A 442 -12.78 -7.56 4.89
CA VAL A 442 -14.10 -8.15 4.68
C VAL A 442 -14.17 -8.76 3.28
N GLY A 443 -15.03 -9.76 3.11
CA GLY A 443 -15.26 -10.31 1.79
C GLY A 443 -16.27 -9.49 0.99
N LEU A 444 -16.00 -9.37 -0.31
CA LEU A 444 -16.88 -8.68 -1.25
C LEU A 444 -17.78 -9.71 -1.94
N GLY A 445 -18.68 -10.31 -1.18
CA GLY A 445 -19.53 -11.43 -1.61
C GLY A 445 -18.87 -12.81 -1.47
N ASN A 446 -17.78 -12.91 -0.71
CA ASN A 446 -17.17 -14.17 -0.27
C ASN A 446 -17.05 -14.15 1.27
N PRO A 447 -16.98 -15.28 1.97
CA PRO A 447 -16.58 -15.27 3.37
C PRO A 447 -15.12 -14.83 3.51
N TRP A 448 -14.81 -14.02 4.52
CA TRP A 448 -13.43 -13.66 4.86
C TRP A 448 -12.66 -14.91 5.37
N PRO A 449 -11.54 -15.31 4.74
CA PRO A 449 -10.77 -16.46 5.17
C PRO A 449 -10.08 -16.23 6.52
N THR A 450 -10.28 -17.15 7.47
CA THR A 450 -9.70 -17.02 8.81
C THR A 450 -8.17 -17.07 8.82
N TRP A 451 -7.54 -17.68 7.81
CA TRP A 451 -6.08 -17.70 7.68
C TRP A 451 -5.46 -16.33 7.33
N LEU A 452 -6.26 -15.37 6.85
CA LEU A 452 -5.85 -13.97 6.64
C LEU A 452 -5.90 -13.12 7.92
N ASN A 453 -6.44 -13.65 9.03
CA ASN A 453 -6.42 -12.95 10.31
C ASN A 453 -4.97 -12.80 10.83
N LYS A 454 -4.75 -11.85 11.77
CA LYS A 454 -3.43 -11.56 12.32
C LYS A 454 -3.17 -12.00 13.76
N ASP A 455 -4.16 -12.59 14.44
CA ASP A 455 -3.94 -13.17 15.77
C ASP A 455 -3.23 -14.52 15.65
N TYR A 456 -1.90 -14.46 15.45
CA TYR A 456 -1.04 -15.64 15.27
C TYR A 456 -0.73 -16.39 16.55
N THR A 457 -1.19 -15.93 17.70
CA THR A 457 -0.88 -16.55 19.00
C THR A 457 -2.07 -17.34 19.56
N ASN A 458 -3.28 -17.04 19.10
CA ASN A 458 -4.48 -17.71 19.54
C ASN A 458 -4.71 -19.04 18.78
N PRO A 459 -4.89 -20.16 19.50
CA PRO A 459 -5.18 -21.45 18.88
C PRO A 459 -6.44 -21.44 18.01
N ASN A 460 -7.43 -20.60 18.33
CA ASN A 460 -8.75 -20.60 17.71
C ASN A 460 -8.93 -19.56 16.60
N SER A 461 -7.93 -18.71 16.32
CA SER A 461 -8.07 -17.61 15.34
C SER A 461 -8.12 -18.08 13.89
N GLY A 462 -7.59 -19.26 13.60
CA GLY A 462 -7.34 -19.75 12.24
C GLY A 462 -6.22 -19.02 11.50
N ALA A 463 -5.65 -17.94 12.07
CA ALA A 463 -4.61 -17.12 11.48
C ALA A 463 -3.34 -17.91 11.17
N ILE A 464 -2.69 -17.58 10.06
CA ILE A 464 -1.47 -18.24 9.59
C ILE A 464 -0.43 -17.16 9.29
N TYR A 465 0.67 -17.18 10.02
CA TYR A 465 1.77 -16.23 9.84
C TYR A 465 2.63 -16.61 8.63
N ARG A 466 3.03 -17.87 8.54
CA ARG A 466 3.83 -18.44 7.44
C ARG A 466 3.22 -19.71 6.87
N PHE A 467 3.36 -19.87 5.56
CA PHE A 467 2.79 -20.96 4.78
C PHE A 467 3.92 -21.87 4.33
N GLY A 468 4.12 -23.01 5.01
CA GLY A 468 5.11 -24.00 4.59
C GLY A 468 6.22 -24.23 5.59
N ASN A 469 7.14 -25.12 5.24
CA ASN A 469 8.06 -25.70 6.21
C ASN A 469 9.15 -24.71 6.68
N PRO A 470 9.75 -24.95 7.87
CA PRO A 470 10.99 -24.27 8.26
C PRO A 470 12.11 -24.54 7.26
N SER A 471 13.07 -23.61 7.17
CA SER A 471 14.22 -23.77 6.28
C SER A 471 15.07 -24.98 6.66
N GLN A 472 15.62 -25.67 5.66
CA GLN A 472 16.50 -26.82 5.85
C GLN A 472 17.69 -26.75 4.90
N GLY A 473 18.89 -26.86 5.47
CA GLY A 473 20.14 -26.83 4.73
C GLY A 473 20.46 -25.46 4.13
N SER A 474 21.74 -25.18 3.96
CA SER A 474 22.19 -24.04 3.18
C SER A 474 23.51 -24.34 2.49
N LEU A 475 23.71 -23.73 1.34
CA LEU A 475 24.96 -23.79 0.58
C LEU A 475 25.20 -22.41 -0.05
N PHE A 476 26.41 -21.88 0.08
CA PHE A 476 26.77 -20.51 -0.33
C PHE A 476 25.86 -19.42 0.25
N GLY A 477 25.36 -19.63 1.48
CA GLY A 477 24.46 -18.69 2.15
C GLY A 477 23.02 -18.71 1.61
N GLN A 478 22.70 -19.58 0.65
CA GLN A 478 21.35 -19.77 0.14
C GLN A 478 20.71 -21.02 0.76
N PRO A 479 19.44 -20.96 1.19
CA PRO A 479 18.73 -22.12 1.70
C PRO A 479 18.49 -23.14 0.58
N LEU A 480 18.55 -24.44 0.92
CA LEU A 480 18.20 -25.50 -0.03
C LEU A 480 16.67 -25.70 -0.06
N LEU A 481 16.08 -25.85 1.13
CA LEU A 481 14.66 -25.59 1.38
C LEU A 481 14.56 -24.27 2.16
N ALA A 482 13.94 -23.27 1.58
CA ALA A 482 13.65 -22.00 2.23
C ALA A 482 12.46 -22.13 3.19
N GLY A 483 12.40 -21.21 4.15
CA GLY A 483 11.23 -21.11 5.02
C GLY A 483 10.04 -20.57 4.22
N GLY A 484 8.87 -21.21 4.34
CA GLY A 484 7.67 -20.81 3.61
C GLY A 484 7.29 -19.33 3.80
N PRO A 485 6.65 -18.67 2.80
CA PRO A 485 6.40 -17.23 2.81
C PRO A 485 5.42 -16.81 3.90
N SER A 486 5.46 -15.53 4.26
CA SER A 486 4.39 -14.91 5.02
C SER A 486 3.14 -14.70 4.17
N GLY A 487 1.98 -14.65 4.81
CA GLY A 487 0.70 -14.42 4.13
C GLY A 487 0.56 -13.02 3.52
N PRO A 488 -0.44 -12.80 2.63
CA PRO A 488 -0.75 -11.52 2.01
C PRO A 488 -0.83 -10.33 3.00
N GLN A 489 -1.37 -10.55 4.20
CA GLN A 489 -1.58 -9.55 5.24
C GLN A 489 -0.28 -9.02 5.90
N GLU A 490 0.87 -9.57 5.51
CA GLU A 490 2.21 -9.10 5.91
C GLU A 490 2.95 -8.41 4.76
N LYS A 491 2.37 -8.38 3.54
CA LYS A 491 3.00 -7.79 2.36
C LYS A 491 2.65 -6.30 2.26
N THR A 492 3.62 -5.49 1.83
CA THR A 492 3.48 -4.02 1.67
C THR A 492 2.33 -3.65 0.74
N SER A 493 2.02 -4.46 -0.27
CA SER A 493 0.81 -4.34 -1.08
C SER A 493 -0.48 -4.13 -0.28
N LEU A 494 -0.64 -4.81 0.86
CA LEU A 494 -1.82 -4.67 1.73
C LEU A 494 -1.62 -3.67 2.88
N THR A 495 -0.38 -3.33 3.24
CA THR A 495 -0.09 -2.54 4.46
C THR A 495 0.41 -1.12 4.21
N SER A 496 1.10 -0.86 3.08
CA SER A 496 1.58 0.49 2.73
C SER A 496 0.42 1.34 2.18
N ASP A 497 0.23 2.54 2.69
CA ASP A 497 -0.85 3.47 2.30
C ASP A 497 -0.46 4.43 1.16
N VAL A 498 0.84 4.71 1.01
CA VAL A 498 1.36 5.72 0.08
C VAL A 498 2.05 5.06 -1.12
N ILE A 499 2.97 4.13 -0.89
CA ILE A 499 3.81 3.55 -1.94
C ILE A 499 3.06 2.41 -2.61
N LEU A 500 3.23 2.28 -3.93
CA LEU A 500 2.81 1.06 -4.63
C LEU A 500 3.87 0.01 -4.36
N ASP A 501 3.54 -0.85 -3.39
CA ASP A 501 4.18 -2.12 -3.05
C ASP A 501 5.69 -2.15 -2.79
#